data_AF-Q96WF5-F1
#
_entry.id   AF-Q96WF5-F1
#
_cell.length_a   1.000
_cell.length_b   1.000
_cell.length_c   1.000
_cell.angle_alpha   90.00
_cell.angle_beta   90.00
_cell.angle_gamma   90.00
#
_symmetry.space_group_name_H-M   'P 1'
#
loop_
_entity.id
_entity.type
_entity.pdbx_description
1 polymer ?
#
loop_
_entity_poly.entity_id
_entity_poly.type
_entity_poly.pdbx_seq_one_letter_code
_entity_poly.pdbx_strand_id
1 'polypeptide(L)' 'RQLLECAYEAIENAGLPKESVAGSNMGVFVGGTSSDYRIGTLRDLNNVPMFDATGNHQSIQAGRLSYFFDLRGPCFA' A
#
# COMPACT_ATOMS: atom_id res chain seq x y z
N ARG A 1 -7.20 -0.01 2.03
CA ARG A 1 -7.71 1.33 2.46
C ARG A 1 -7.28 1.59 3.90
N GLN A 2 -7.72 0.78 4.87
CA GLN A 2 -7.26 0.85 6.27
C GLN A 2 -5.74 0.91 6.44
N LEU A 3 -4.97 0.12 5.68
CA LEU A 3 -3.49 0.16 5.74
C LEU A 3 -2.91 1.57 5.52
N LEU A 4 -3.46 2.35 4.58
CA LEU A 4 -2.98 3.70 4.28
C LEU A 4 -3.31 4.68 5.41
N GLU A 5 -4.54 4.56 5.94
CA GLU A 5 -5.04 5.39 7.05
C GLU A 5 -4.23 5.11 8.33
N CYS A 6 -4.05 3.84 8.69
CA CYS A 6 -3.26 3.46 9.86
C CYS A 6 -1.79 3.87 9.73
N ALA A 7 -1.18 3.78 8.54
CA ALA A 7 0.18 4.23 8.33
C ALA A 7 0.32 5.75 8.47
N TYR A 8 -0.66 6.52 7.96
CA TYR A 8 -0.71 7.96 8.14
C TYR A 8 -0.81 8.32 9.61
N GLU A 9 -1.77 7.73 10.33
CA GLU A 9 -1.93 7.94 11.77
C GLU A 9 -0.67 7.56 12.55
N ALA A 10 0.00 6.45 12.20
CA ALA A 10 1.22 6.03 12.87
C ALA A 10 2.37 7.04 12.69
N ILE A 11 2.54 7.59 11.49
CA ILE A 11 3.56 8.59 11.18
C ILE A 11 3.26 9.92 11.91
N GLU A 12 2.02 10.38 11.89
CA GLU A 12 1.60 11.58 12.61
C GLU A 12 1.73 11.42 14.13
N ASN A 13 1.38 10.26 14.69
CA ASN A 13 1.57 9.94 16.11
C ASN A 13 3.05 9.90 16.51
N ALA A 14 3.96 9.60 15.57
CA ALA A 14 5.39 9.69 15.79
C ALA A 14 5.91 11.14 15.76
N GLY A 15 5.05 12.13 15.51
CA GLY A 15 5.41 13.54 15.39
C GLY A 15 6.15 13.87 14.09
N LEU A 16 6.08 12.99 13.08
CA LEU A 16 6.68 13.18 11.77
C LEU A 16 5.59 13.58 10.79
N PRO A 17 5.44 14.86 10.42
CA PRO A 17 4.46 15.24 9.41
C PRO A 17 4.82 14.60 8.07
N LYS A 18 3.83 14.29 7.23
CA LYS A 18 4.03 13.72 5.89
C LYS A 18 5.13 14.42 5.09
N GLU A 19 5.18 15.75 5.15
CA GLU A 19 6.12 16.58 4.39
C GLU A 19 7.58 16.35 4.86
N SER A 20 7.78 15.93 6.10
CA SER A 20 9.11 15.64 6.65
C SER A 20 9.71 14.33 6.17
N VAL A 21 8.87 13.35 5.82
CA VAL A 21 9.30 12.02 5.35
C VAL A 21 9.35 11.92 3.83
N ALA A 22 8.71 12.86 3.12
CA ALA A 22 8.70 12.92 1.67
C ALA A 22 10.12 13.05 1.10
N GLY A 23 10.45 12.22 0.10
CA GLY A 23 11.76 12.15 -0.53
C GLY A 23 12.83 11.42 0.29
N SER A 24 12.51 10.93 1.48
CA SER A 24 13.47 10.22 2.34
C SER A 24 13.77 8.81 1.83
N ASN A 25 14.90 8.25 2.27
CA ASN A 25 15.29 6.86 1.99
C ASN A 25 14.63 5.85 2.94
N MET A 26 13.46 6.17 3.50
CA MET A 26 12.71 5.28 4.38
C MET A 26 12.15 4.10 3.59
N GLY A 27 12.34 2.89 4.10
CA GLY A 27 11.82 1.67 3.48
C GLY A 27 10.40 1.35 3.94
N VAL A 28 9.64 0.67 3.09
CA VAL A 28 8.29 0.17 3.36
C VAL A 28 8.29 -1.35 3.27
N PHE A 29 7.89 -2.01 4.34
CA PHE A 29 7.77 -3.46 4.43
C PHE A 29 6.37 -3.79 4.92
N VAL A 30 5.56 -4.44 4.08
CA VAL A 30 4.19 -4.85 4.43
C VAL A 30 4.16 -6.36 4.55
N GLY A 31 3.68 -6.86 5.68
CA GLY A 31 3.40 -8.28 5.87
C GLY A 31 1.91 -8.55 5.65
N GLY A 32 1.58 -9.41 4.70
CA GLY A 32 0.20 -9.80 4.43
C GLY A 32 0.09 -11.21 3.89
N THR A 33 -1.01 -11.88 4.22
CA THR A 33 -1.38 -13.16 3.60
C THR A 33 -2.34 -12.92 2.43
N SER A 34 -2.78 -14.00 1.80
CA SER A 34 -3.71 -14.04 0.66
C SER A 34 -4.79 -12.97 0.74
N SER A 35 -5.00 -12.23 -0.35
CA SER A 35 -6.05 -11.23 -0.43
C SER A 35 -7.38 -11.89 -0.77
N ASP A 36 -8.19 -12.21 0.24
CA ASP A 36 -9.56 -12.73 0.07
C ASP A 36 -10.42 -11.82 -0.82
N TYR A 37 -10.20 -10.50 -0.74
CA TYR A 37 -10.89 -9.52 -1.58
C TYR A 37 -10.54 -9.71 -3.07
N ARG A 38 -9.25 -9.88 -3.39
CA ARG A 38 -8.79 -10.16 -4.76
C ARG A 38 -9.34 -11.49 -5.25
N ILE A 39 -9.35 -12.52 -4.39
CA ILE A 39 -9.90 -13.85 -4.72
C ILE A 39 -11.38 -13.71 -5.07
N GLY A 40 -12.17 -12.99 -4.26
CA GLY A 40 -13.58 -12.73 -4.53
C GLY A 40 -13.82 -12.01 -5.86
N THR A 41 -12.96 -11.04 -6.18
CA THR A 41 -13.04 -10.25 -7.42
C THR A 41 -12.72 -11.07 -8.67
N LEU A 42 -11.86 -12.09 -8.56
CA LEU A 42 -11.46 -12.96 -9.66
C LEU A 42 -12.39 -14.18 -9.87
N ARG A 43 -13.47 -14.30 -9.09
CA ARG A 43 -14.42 -15.43 -9.23
C ARG A 43 -15.22 -15.40 -10.53
N ASP A 44 -15.49 -14.23 -11.07
CA ASP A 44 -16.13 -14.04 -12.37
C ASP A 44 -15.13 -13.46 -13.37
N LEU A 45 -14.58 -14.32 -14.22
CA LEU A 45 -13.58 -13.94 -15.21
C LEU A 45 -14.11 -12.96 -16.27
N ASN A 46 -15.43 -12.89 -16.48
CA ASN A 46 -16.04 -11.96 -17.43
C ASN A 46 -16.22 -10.55 -16.85
N ASN A 47 -16.08 -10.39 -15.53
CA ASN A 47 -16.33 -9.14 -14.82
C ASN A 47 -15.13 -8.70 -13.95
N VAL A 48 -13.92 -9.08 -14.35
CA VAL A 48 -12.70 -8.65 -13.66
C VAL A 48 -12.47 -7.16 -13.89
N PRO A 49 -12.34 -6.34 -12.84
CA PRO A 49 -12.05 -4.92 -12.99
C PRO A 49 -10.71 -4.69 -13.69
N MET A 50 -10.67 -3.78 -14.65
CA MET A 50 -9.47 -3.37 -15.39
C MET A 50 -8.29 -3.00 -14.47
N PHE A 51 -8.59 -2.39 -13.33
CA PHE A 51 -7.62 -1.89 -12.34
C PHE A 51 -7.32 -2.90 -11.22
N ASP A 52 -7.74 -4.16 -11.35
CA ASP A 52 -7.47 -5.19 -10.33
C ASP A 52 -5.97 -5.41 -10.09
N ALA A 53 -5.15 -5.41 -11.15
CA ALA A 53 -3.70 -5.60 -11.05
C ALA A 53 -3.01 -4.48 -10.25
N THR A 54 -3.39 -3.22 -10.49
CA THR A 54 -2.85 -2.06 -9.76
C THR A 54 -3.61 -1.79 -8.46
N GLY A 55 -4.73 -2.46 -8.24
CA GLY A 55 -5.68 -2.29 -7.14
C GLY A 55 -5.42 -3.21 -5.96
N ASN A 56 -5.28 -4.50 -6.25
CA ASN A 56 -5.45 -5.57 -5.27
C ASN A 56 -4.25 -6.51 -5.16
N HIS A 57 -3.25 -6.38 -6.04
CA HIS A 57 -2.04 -7.21 -5.97
C HIS A 57 -1.28 -6.94 -4.66
N GLN A 58 -0.57 -7.94 -4.12
CA GLN A 58 0.08 -7.78 -2.81
C GLN A 58 1.21 -6.73 -2.83
N SER A 59 2.04 -6.74 -3.87
CA SER A 59 3.09 -5.72 -4.07
C SER A 59 2.58 -4.27 -4.05
N ILE A 60 1.32 -4.05 -4.43
CA ILE A 60 0.68 -2.74 -4.46
C ILE A 60 0.42 -2.21 -3.04
N GLN A 61 0.34 -3.07 -2.03
CA GLN A 61 0.12 -2.63 -0.64
C GLN A 61 1.29 -1.76 -0.16
N ALA A 62 2.53 -2.25 -0.30
CA ALA A 62 3.72 -1.45 -0.01
C ALA A 62 3.94 -0.34 -1.04
N GLY A 63 3.71 -0.61 -2.32
CA GLY A 63 3.90 0.39 -3.38
C GLY A 63 3.02 1.63 -3.20
N ARG A 64 1.77 1.48 -2.75
CA ARG A 64 0.87 2.61 -2.48
C ARG A 64 1.32 3.45 -1.30
N LEU A 65 1.86 2.84 -0.25
CA LEU A 65 2.45 3.56 0.88
C LEU A 65 3.67 4.36 0.40
N SER A 66 4.60 3.70 -0.29
CA SER A 66 5.79 4.36 -0.83
C SER A 66 5.44 5.52 -1.75
N TYR A 67 4.46 5.34 -2.63
CA TYR A 67 3.99 6.38 -3.56
C TYR A 67 3.29 7.54 -2.84
N PHE A 68 2.41 7.27 -1.87
CA PHE A 68 1.62 8.30 -1.19
C PHE A 68 2.48 9.22 -0.29
N PHE A 69 3.50 8.65 0.35
CA PHE A 69 4.42 9.36 1.24
C PHE A 69 5.70 9.83 0.53
N ASP A 70 5.86 9.60 -0.78
CA ASP A 70 7.08 9.86 -1.57
C ASP A 70 8.35 9.24 -0.93
N LEU A 71 8.22 8.02 -0.42
CA LEU A 71 9.35 7.29 0.17
C LEU A 71 10.17 6.62 -0.96
N ARG A 72 11.49 6.77 -0.90
CA ARG A 72 12.43 6.28 -1.94
C ARG A 72 13.34 5.16 -1.47
N GLY A 73 13.12 4.63 -0.27
CA GLY A 73 13.81 3.45 0.23
C GLY A 73 13.29 2.13 -0.35
N PRO A 74 13.77 1.01 0.18
CA PRO A 74 13.33 -0.33 -0.24
C PRO A 74 11.82 -0.52 -0.05
N CYS A 75 11.13 -1.14 -1.01
CA CYS A 75 9.69 -1.36 -0.97
C CYS A 75 9.37 -2.85 -1.19
N PHE A 76 8.84 -3.51 -0.16
CA PHE A 76 8.51 -4.94 -0.17
C PHE A 76 7.14 -5.22 0.45
N ALA A 77 6.38 -6.14 -0.15
CA ALA A 77 5.10 -6.66 0.36
C ALA A 77 5.01 -8.16 0.14
#